data_AF-A0A915YM72-F1
#
_entry.id   AF-A0A915YM72-F1
#
_cell.length_a   1.000
_cell.length_b   1.000
_cell.length_c   1.000
_cell.angle_alpha   90.00
_cell.angle_beta   90.00
_cell.angle_gamma   90.00
#
_symmetry.space_group_name_H-M   'P 1'
#
loop_
_entity.id
_entity.type
_entity.pdbx_description
1 polymer ?
#
loop_
_entity_poly.entity_id
_entity_poly.type
_entity_poly.pdbx_seq_one_letter_code
_entity_poly.pdbx_strand_id
1 'polypeptide(L)' 'MNTPIRKVNMEEYSADSCRYELRSGGEEAAPSCPYGNRYQWIGFDLEREEYVRFSKSVFKQLIQQDELQE' A
#
# COMPACT_ATOMS: atom_id res chain seq x y z
N MET A 1 6.09 -0.98 -20.06
CA MET A 1 4.70 -1.45 -19.88
C MET A 1 4.27 -1.01 -18.48
N ASN A 2 3.29 -0.11 -18.37
CA ASN A 2 2.75 0.31 -17.07
C ASN A 2 1.70 -0.71 -16.64
N THR A 3 2.11 -1.78 -15.95
CA THR A 3 1.14 -2.69 -15.32
C THR A 3 0.41 -1.91 -14.24
N PRO A 4 -0.92 -1.76 -14.29
CA PRO A 4 -1.66 -1.06 -13.26
C PRO A 4 -1.53 -1.83 -11.95
N ILE A 5 -0.93 -1.20 -10.94
CA ILE A 5 -0.83 -1.72 -9.58
C ILE A 5 -2.25 -2.01 -9.07
N ARG A 6 -2.48 -3.22 -8.53
CA ARG A 6 -3.78 -3.61 -7.96
C ARG A 6 -4.18 -2.62 -6.88
N LYS A 7 -5.44 -2.18 -6.89
CA LYS A 7 -5.97 -1.24 -5.91
C LYS A 7 -6.74 -2.00 -4.82
N VAL A 8 -6.42 -1.72 -3.56
CA VAL A 8 -7.10 -2.26 -2.38
C VAL A 8 -8.07 -1.23 -1.82
N ASN A 9 -9.32 -1.65 -1.66
CA ASN A 9 -10.43 -0.81 -1.19
C ASN A 9 -10.63 -0.99 0.30
N MET A 10 -11.45 -0.13 0.92
CA MET A 10 -11.78 -0.27 2.35
C MET A 10 -12.46 -1.60 2.66
N GLU A 11 -13.36 -2.08 1.81
CA GLU A 11 -14.06 -3.35 2.00
C GLU A 11 -13.08 -4.54 2.03
N GLU A 12 -12.12 -4.56 1.11
CA GLU A 12 -11.10 -5.61 1.03
C GLU A 12 -10.13 -5.53 2.21
N TYR A 13 -9.70 -4.33 2.58
CA TYR A 13 -8.83 -4.11 3.75
C TYR A 13 -9.52 -4.46 5.08
N SER A 14 -10.80 -4.13 5.24
CA SER A 14 -11.55 -4.45 6.46
C SER A 14 -11.86 -5.93 6.61
N ALA A 15 -11.92 -6.68 5.50
CA ALA A 15 -12.10 -8.13 5.56
C ALA A 15 -10.89 -8.82 6.19
N ASP A 16 -9.67 -8.36 5.87
CA ASP A 16 -8.43 -8.87 6.45
C ASP A 16 -7.36 -7.78 6.51
N SER A 17 -7.35 -6.99 7.58
CA SER A 17 -6.42 -5.87 7.72
C SER A 17 -4.99 -6.33 7.98
N CYS A 18 -4.82 -7.49 8.61
CA CYS A 18 -3.50 -8.05 8.96
C CYS A 18 -2.74 -8.57 7.73
N ARG A 19 -3.43 -8.87 6.64
CA ARG A 19 -2.84 -9.25 5.35
C ARG A 19 -2.01 -8.14 4.70
N TYR A 20 -2.26 -6.89 5.08
CA TYR A 20 -1.72 -5.72 4.39
C TYR A 20 -0.70 -4.98 5.25
N GLU A 21 0.43 -4.62 4.65
CA GLU A 21 1.50 -3.86 5.30
C GLU A 21 1.77 -2.57 4.53
N LEU A 22 2.08 -1.49 5.26
CA LEU A 22 2.55 -0.25 4.66
C LEU A 22 4.08 -0.27 4.61
N ARG A 23 4.65 -0.23 3.40
CA ARG A 23 6.10 -0.21 3.17
C ARG A 23 6.56 1.11 2.59
N SER A 24 7.85 1.40 2.72
CA SER A 24 8.47 2.53 2.04
C SER A 24 8.40 2.35 0.52
N GLY A 25 7.94 3.37 -0.19
CA GLY A 25 7.95 3.36 -1.66
C GLY A 25 9.34 3.65 -2.27
N GLY A 26 10.37 3.77 -1.41
CA GLY A 26 11.78 3.85 -1.80
C GLY A 26 12.48 2.49 -1.95
N GLU A 27 11.81 1.38 -1.62
CA GLU A 27 12.31 0.01 -1.82
C GLU A 27 12.70 -0.25 -3.28
N GLU A 28 13.80 -0.97 -3.52
CA GLU A 28 14.27 -1.26 -4.89
C GLU A 28 13.23 -2.03 -5.73
N ALA A 29 12.41 -2.85 -5.08
CA ALA A 29 11.34 -3.61 -5.69
C ALA A 29 10.02 -2.83 -5.83
N ALA A 30 9.92 -1.63 -5.24
CA ALA A 30 8.69 -0.84 -5.32
C ALA A 30 8.48 -0.24 -6.72
N PRO A 31 7.29 -0.37 -7.31
CA PRO A 31 6.99 0.22 -8.60
C PRO A 31 7.03 1.76 -8.54
N SER A 32 7.67 2.36 -9.55
CA SER A 32 7.65 3.81 -9.77
C SER A 32 6.22 4.34 -9.93
N CYS A 33 5.91 5.54 -9.42
CA CYS A 33 4.61 6.12 -9.74
C CYS A 33 4.50 6.35 -11.25
N PRO A 34 3.31 6.15 -11.83
CA PRO A 34 3.05 6.47 -13.23
C PRO A 34 3.19 7.98 -13.55
N TYR A 35 3.26 8.83 -12.54
CA TYR A 35 3.41 10.29 -12.65
C TYR A 35 4.86 10.78 -12.56
N GLY A 36 5.86 9.88 -12.59
CA GLY A 36 7.29 10.24 -12.57
C GLY A 36 7.87 10.56 -11.19
N ASN A 37 7.06 10.50 -10.14
CA ASN A 37 7.51 10.61 -8.75
C ASN A 37 7.70 9.21 -8.12
N ARG A 38 8.38 9.14 -6.97
CA ARG A 38 8.37 7.93 -6.13
C ARG A 38 7.24 8.04 -5.11
N TYR A 39 6.58 6.92 -4.84
CA TYR A 39 5.68 6.85 -3.69
C TYR A 39 6.52 6.99 -2.43
N GLN A 40 6.09 7.79 -1.45
CA GLN A 40 6.72 7.76 -0.13
C GLN A 40 6.38 6.46 0.59
N TRP A 41 5.15 5.98 0.38
CA TRP A 41 4.59 4.78 0.99
C TRP A 41 3.80 3.97 -0.03
N ILE A 42 3.90 2.65 0.03
CA ILE A 42 3.20 1.71 -0.83
C ILE A 42 2.65 0.55 -0.01
N GLY A 43 1.52 0.00 -0.43
CA GLY A 43 0.97 -1.19 0.19
C GLY A 43 1.65 -2.45 -0.28
N PHE A 44 1.73 -3.42 0.61
CA PHE A 44 2.19 -4.77 0.31
C PHE A 44 1.15 -5.78 0.80
N ASP A 45 0.72 -6.68 -0.10
CA ASP A 45 -0.15 -7.80 0.22
C ASP A 45 0.73 -8.99 0.62
N LEU A 46 0.72 -9.34 1.91
CA LEU A 46 1.57 -10.41 2.46
C LEU A 46 1.15 -11.81 1.98
N GLU A 47 -0.12 -12.00 1.61
CA GLU A 47 -0.62 -13.29 1.14
C GLU A 47 -0.20 -13.57 -0.32
N ARG A 48 -0.17 -12.51 -1.14
CA ARG A 48 0.19 -12.61 -2.58
C ARG A 48 1.61 -12.15 -2.87
N GLU A 49 2.32 -11.65 -1.86
CA GLU A 49 3.67 -11.11 -1.94
C GLU A 49 3.82 -10.06 -3.05
N GLU A 50 2.82 -9.17 -3.18
CA GLU A 50 2.75 -8.18 -4.26
C GLU A 50 2.53 -6.75 -3.75
N TYR A 51 3.06 -5.78 -4.50
CA TYR A 51 2.80 -4.36 -4.23
C TYR A 51 1.40 -3.97 -4.69
N VAL A 52 0.68 -3.28 -3.81
CA VAL A 52 -0.69 -2.81 -4.03
C VAL A 52 -0.82 -1.33 -3.71
N ARG A 53 -1.80 -0.69 -4.34
CA ARG A 53 -2.15 0.71 -4.10
C ARG A 53 -3.34 0.78 -3.19
N PHE A 54 -3.18 1.35 -2.00
CA PHE A 54 -4.31 1.59 -1.12
C PHE A 54 -5.20 2.73 -1.63
N SER A 55 -6.51 2.57 -1.43
CA SER A 55 -7.44 3.68 -1.52
C SER A 55 -7.15 4.72 -0.43
N LYS A 56 -7.60 5.97 -0.65
CA LYS A 56 -7.36 7.09 0.29
C LYS A 56 -7.84 6.79 1.71
N SER A 57 -8.94 6.05 1.87
CA SER A 57 -9.50 5.70 3.18
C SER A 57 -8.65 4.67 3.92
N VAL A 58 -8.19 3.63 3.22
CA VAL A 58 -7.30 2.59 3.77
C VAL A 58 -5.96 3.19 4.16
N PHE A 59 -5.39 4.04 3.31
CA PHE A 59 -4.13 4.71 3.59
C PHE A 59 -4.19 5.56 4.87
N LYS A 60 -5.30 6.27 5.11
CA LYS A 60 -5.50 7.02 6.34
C LYS A 60 -5.54 6.13 7.59
N GLN A 61 -6.19 4.97 7.49
CA GLN A 61 -6.24 4.00 8.60
C GLN A 61 -4.85 3.46 8.91
N LEU A 62 -4.10 3.05 7.88
CA LEU A 62 -2.75 2.52 8.05
C LEU A 62 -1.79 3.53 8.69
N ILE A 63 -1.80 4.79 8.24
CA ILE A 63 -0.95 5.83 8.86
C ILE A 63 -1.39 6.10 10.31
N GLN A 64 -2.69 6.13 10.60
CA GLN A 64 -3.17 6.31 11.97
C GLN A 64 -2.79 5.15 12.89
N GLN A 65 -2.77 3.92 12.38
CA GLN A 65 -2.32 2.75 13.14
C GLN A 65 -0.82 2.81 13.42
N ASP A 66 -0.02 3.24 12.44
CA ASP A 66 1.44 3.42 12.57
C ASP A 66 1.79 4.52 13.59
N GLU A 67 1.11 5.67 13.53
CA GLU A 67 1.31 6.81 14.45
C GLU A 67 0.87 6.52 15.90
N LEU A 68 -0.01 5.52 16.12
CA LEU A 68 -0.44 5.09 17.45
C LEU A 68 0.53 4.08 18.12
N GLN A 69 1.58 3.64 17.42
CA GLN A 69 2.60 2.74 17.97
C GLN A 69 3.87 3.46 18.47
N GLU A 70 3.95 4.80 18.34
CA GLU A 70 5.03 5.64 18.90
C GLU A 70 4.75 6.16 20.31
#